data_AF-A0AA50DRX6-F1
#
_entry.id   AF-A0AA50DRX6-F1
#
_cell.length_a   1.000
_cell.length_b   1.000
_cell.length_c   1.000
_cell.angle_alpha   90.00
_cell.angle_beta   90.00
_cell.angle_gamma   90.00
#
_symmetry.space_group_name_H-M   'P 1'
#
loop_
_entity.id
_entity.type
_entity.pdbx_description
1 polymer ?
#
loop_
_entity_poly.entity_id
_entity_poly.type
_entity_poly.pdbx_seq_one_letter_code
_entity_poly.pdbx_strand_id
1 'polypeptide(L)'
;MQLDVIAALNLLKQDGPYLGRPHVDTLYGSKIPNMKELRVQSNGRPVRGFFVFDPLRKAIILCAGNKEGADEKRFYKTMIKTAESEYHRHLDQLKRSGK
;
A
#
# COMPACT_ATOMS: atom_id res chain seq x y z
N MET A 1 1.97 11.49 14.60
CA MET A 1 2.95 11.06 13.58
C MET A 1 2.96 9.54 13.37
N GLN A 2 3.24 8.69 14.37
CA GLN A 2 3.12 7.22 14.21
C GLN A 2 1.70 6.68 14.47
N LEU A 3 0.92 7.31 15.36
CA LEU A 3 -0.40 6.82 15.75
C LEU A 3 -1.41 6.74 14.59
N ASP A 4 -1.43 7.72 13.68
CA ASP A 4 -2.39 7.75 12.57
C ASP A 4 -2.14 6.62 11.57
N VAL A 5 -0.87 6.31 11.30
CA VAL A 5 -0.49 5.19 10.43
C VAL A 5 -0.85 3.86 11.10
N ILE A 6 -0.57 3.72 12.40
CA ILE A 6 -0.94 2.52 13.18
C ILE A 6 -2.47 2.34 13.18
N ALA A 7 -3.23 3.41 13.38
CA ALA A 7 -4.69 3.36 13.34
C ALA A 7 -5.20 2.89 11.97
N ALA A 8 -4.65 3.43 10.88
CA ALA A 8 -5.02 3.01 9.52
C ALA A 8 -4.67 1.54 9.23
N LEU A 9 -3.53 1.06 9.73
CA LEU A 9 -3.15 -0.36 9.62
C LEU A 9 -4.06 -1.26 10.44
N ASN A 10 -4.49 -0.81 11.62
CA ASN A 10 -5.44 -1.56 12.44
C ASN A 10 -6.80 -1.67 11.76
N LEU A 11 -7.30 -0.58 11.16
CA LEU A 11 -8.52 -0.62 10.34
C LEU A 11 -8.37 -1.61 9.18
N LEU A 12 -7.24 -1.58 8.46
CA LEU A 12 -6.99 -2.52 7.37
C LEU A 12 -6.92 -3.97 7.86
N LYS A 13 -6.37 -4.20 9.05
CA LYS A 13 -6.33 -5.53 9.67
C LYS A 13 -7.74 -6.03 10.07
N GLN A 14 -8.60 -5.14 10.56
CA GLN A 14 -9.95 -5.47 11.02
C GLN A 14 -10.90 -5.72 9.85
N ASP A 15 -10.94 -4.79 8.88
CA ASP A 15 -11.93 -4.79 7.82
C ASP A 15 -11.43 -5.48 6.54
N GLY A 16 -10.11 -5.66 6.43
CA GLY A 16 -9.46 -6.39 5.33
C GLY A 16 -9.89 -5.87 3.95
N PRO A 17 -10.35 -6.74 3.04
CA PRO A 17 -10.72 -6.35 1.68
C PRO A 17 -11.97 -5.46 1.60
N TYR A 18 -12.76 -5.36 2.68
CA TYR A 18 -13.96 -4.53 2.74
C TYR A 18 -13.65 -3.07 3.11
N LEU A 19 -12.42 -2.77 3.56
CA LEU A 19 -12.01 -1.40 3.81
C LEU A 19 -11.92 -0.61 2.50
N GLY A 20 -12.76 0.41 2.38
CA GLY A 20 -12.84 1.28 1.20
C GLY A 20 -12.49 2.72 1.50
N ARG A 21 -12.99 3.64 0.66
CA ARG A 21 -12.83 5.08 0.88
C ARG A 21 -13.50 5.50 2.19
N PRO A 22 -12.92 6.46 2.94
CA PRO A 22 -11.79 7.31 2.55
C PRO A 22 -10.40 6.71 2.83
N HIS A 23 -10.29 5.58 3.52
CA HIS A 23 -9.02 5.04 4.01
C HIS A 23 -8.25 4.25 2.96
N VAL A 24 -8.96 3.61 2.03
CA VAL A 24 -8.36 2.80 0.97
C VAL A 24 -8.91 3.20 -0.39
N ASP A 25 -8.07 3.16 -1.42
CA ASP A 25 -8.49 3.27 -2.81
C ASP A 25 -7.75 2.25 -3.69
N THR A 26 -8.27 2.01 -4.88
CA THR A 26 -7.63 1.17 -5.89
C THR A 26 -6.64 1.99 -6.69
N LEU A 27 -5.41 1.48 -6.83
CA LEU A 27 -4.38 2.10 -7.65
C LEU A 27 -4.46 1.59 -9.08
N TYR A 28 -4.48 2.53 -10.02
CA TYR A 28 -4.45 2.25 -11.45
C TYR A 28 -3.04 2.47 -12.01
N GLY A 29 -2.72 1.80 -13.12
CA GLY A 29 -1.46 1.95 -13.83
C GLY A 29 -0.32 1.04 -13.35
N SER A 30 -0.56 0.20 -12.34
CA SER A 30 0.35 -0.91 -12.02
C SER A 30 0.09 -2.12 -12.92
N LYS A 31 1.14 -2.89 -13.20
CA LYS A 31 1.06 -4.22 -13.81
C LYS A 31 0.54 -5.30 -12.85
N ILE A 32 0.58 -5.04 -11.54
CA ILE A 32 0.04 -5.95 -10.53
C ILE A 32 -1.46 -5.68 -10.39
N PRO A 33 -2.33 -6.69 -10.59
CA PRO A 33 -3.76 -6.52 -10.41
C PRO A 33 -4.08 -6.25 -8.94
N ASN A 34 -5.13 -5.47 -8.68
CA ASN A 34 -5.64 -5.18 -7.33
C ASN A 34 -4.63 -4.50 -6.39
N MET A 35 -3.64 -3.77 -6.94
CA MET A 35 -2.82 -2.85 -6.15
C MET A 35 -3.71 -1.78 -5.51
N LYS A 36 -3.50 -1.49 -4.23
CA LYS A 36 -4.30 -0.54 -3.45
C LYS A 36 -3.42 0.49 -2.75
N GLU A 37 -3.99 1.66 -2.48
CA GLU A 37 -3.39 2.66 -1.61
C GLU A 37 -4.12 2.73 -0.27
N LEU A 38 -3.36 2.75 0.82
CA LEU A 38 -3.78 3.17 2.14
C LEU A 38 -3.53 4.68 2.27
N ARG A 39 -4.57 5.41 2.61
CA ARG A 39 -4.63 6.88 2.65
C ARG A 39 -4.65 7.32 4.10
N VAL A 40 -3.54 7.89 4.55
CA VAL A 40 -3.38 8.39 5.91
C VAL A 40 -3.15 9.89 5.87
N GLN A 41 -3.88 10.63 6.71
CA GLN A 41 -3.63 12.04 6.96
C GLN A 41 -2.99 12.14 8.34
N SER A 42 -1.74 12.59 8.44
CA SER A 42 -1.04 12.73 9.72
C SER A 42 -0.50 14.15 9.86
N ASN A 43 -1.05 14.92 10.80
CA ASN A 43 -0.63 16.31 11.08
C ASN A 43 -0.53 17.19 9.82
N GLY A 44 -1.51 17.09 8.91
CA GLY A 44 -1.50 17.84 7.64
C GLY A 44 -0.72 17.16 6.51
N ARG A 45 0.07 16.13 6.80
CA ARG A 45 0.88 15.40 5.81
C ARG A 45 0.13 14.19 5.24
N PRO A 46 -0.14 14.14 3.93
CA PRO A 46 -0.76 12.99 3.29
C PRO A 46 0.26 11.87 3.09
N VAL A 47 0.21 10.86 3.96
CA VAL A 47 0.99 9.63 3.80
C VAL A 47 0.20 8.63 2.95
N ARG A 48 0.85 8.00 1.97
CA ARG A 48 0.27 6.96 1.13
C ARG A 48 1.11 5.69 1.26
N GLY A 49 0.47 4.60 1.68
CA GLY A 49 1.07 3.27 1.72
C GLY A 49 0.51 2.41 0.59
N PHE A 50 1.34 1.79 -0.24
CA PHE A 50 0.86 0.92 -1.31
C PHE A 50 0.90 -0.51 -0.84
N PHE A 51 -0.15 -1.26 -1.13
CA PHE A 51 -0.31 -2.62 -0.64
C PHE A 51 -1.12 -3.50 -1.58
N VAL A 52 -1.01 -4.80 -1.36
CA VAL A 52 -1.81 -5.84 -1.99
C VAL A 52 -2.21 -6.87 -0.95
N PHE A 53 -3.24 -7.66 -1.27
CA PHE A 53 -3.45 -8.93 -0.60
C PHE A 53 -2.65 -10.00 -1.33
N ASP A 54 -1.74 -10.67 -0.63
CA ASP A 54 -0.93 -11.74 -1.19
C ASP A 54 -1.75 -13.03 -1.40
N PRO A 55 -1.18 -14.09 -2.01
CA PRO A 55 -1.89 -15.36 -2.23
C PRO A 55 -2.41 -16.02 -0.94
N LEU A 56 -1.81 -15.70 0.21
CA LEU A 56 -2.24 -16.17 1.53
C LEU A 56 -3.29 -15.26 2.18
N ARG A 57 -3.86 -14.33 1.40
CA ARG A 57 -4.85 -13.33 1.80
C ARG A 57 -4.38 -12.42 2.93
N LYS A 58 -3.08 -12.16 3.02
CA LYS A 58 -2.50 -11.19 3.96
C LYS A 58 -2.28 -9.86 3.26
N ALA A 59 -2.70 -8.77 3.89
CA ALA A 59 -2.35 -7.44 3.43
C ALA A 59 -0.85 -7.19 3.66
N ILE A 60 -0.10 -6.92 2.60
CA ILE A 60 1.34 -6.63 2.66
C ILE A 60 1.56 -5.19 2.19
N ILE A 61 2.06 -4.34 3.09
CA ILE A 61 2.48 -2.99 2.74
C ILE A 61 3.84 -3.08 2.04
N LEU A 62 3.90 -2.60 0.80
CA LEU A 62 5.06 -2.73 -0.09
C LEU A 62 5.97 -1.49 -0.01
N CYS A 63 5.37 -0.30 0.10
CA CYS A 63 6.09 0.95 0.30
C CYS A 63 5.17 2.00 0.92
N ALA A 64 5.75 3.06 1.49
CA ALA A 64 5.01 4.22 1.97
C ALA A 64 5.80 5.51 1.72
N GLY A 65 5.08 6.60 1.45
CA GLY A 65 5.69 7.91 1.18
C GLY A 65 4.78 9.07 1.51
N ASN A 66 5.37 10.22 1.82
CA ASN A 66 4.65 11.49 1.95
C ASN A 66 4.39 12.07 0.56
N LYS A 67 3.12 12.34 0.24
CA LYS A 67 2.70 12.95 -1.03
C LYS A 67 2.80 14.49 -1.01
N GLU A 68 3.00 15.11 0.16
CA GLU A 68 3.06 16.56 0.32
C GLU A 68 4.05 17.23 -0.65
N GLY A 69 3.58 18.26 -1.38
CA GLY A 69 4.42 19.06 -2.29
C GLY A 69 5.02 18.29 -3.48
N ALA A 70 4.70 17.01 -3.67
CA ALA A 70 5.21 16.22 -4.77
C ALA A 70 4.39 16.44 -6.05
N ASP A 71 5.07 16.46 -7.21
CA ASP A 71 4.37 16.28 -8.48
C ASP A 71 3.65 14.93 -8.45
N GLU A 72 2.32 14.98 -8.49
CA GLU A 72 1.46 13.82 -8.25
C GLU A 72 1.75 12.69 -9.24
N LYS A 73 1.93 13.02 -10.52
CA LYS A 73 2.21 12.04 -11.58
C LYS A 73 3.53 11.34 -11.31
N ARG A 74 4.59 12.08 -10.98
CA ARG A 74 5.90 11.53 -10.65
C ARG A 74 5.87 10.72 -9.36
N PHE A 75 5.16 11.18 -8.34
CA PHE A 75 5.01 10.46 -7.07
C PHE A 75 4.42 9.07 -7.30
N TYR A 76 3.24 8.99 -7.93
CA TYR A 76 2.58 7.71 -8.20
C TYR A 76 3.42 6.83 -9.13
N LYS A 77 4.01 7.38 -10.19
CA LYS A 77 4.87 6.62 -11.10
C LYS A 77 6.06 5.98 -10.39
N THR A 78 6.71 6.70 -9.48
CA THR A 78 7.85 6.17 -8.71
C THR A 78 7.38 5.14 -7.70
N MET A 79 6.37 5.46 -6.90
CA MET A 79 5.85 4.58 -5.85
C MET A 79 5.30 3.26 -6.41
N ILE A 80 4.61 3.29 -7.56
CA ILE A 80 4.11 2.09 -8.25
C ILE A 80 5.28 1.19 -8.64
N LYS A 81 6.34 1.74 -9.26
CA LYS A 81 7.53 0.96 -9.64
C LYS A 81 8.20 0.31 -8.44
N THR A 82 8.31 1.05 -7.33
CA THR A 82 8.84 0.50 -6.07
C THR A 82 7.97 -0.64 -5.57
N ALA A 83 6.65 -0.41 -5.43
CA ALA A 83 5.72 -1.43 -4.96
C ALA A 83 5.74 -2.69 -5.83
N GLU A 84 5.85 -2.53 -7.16
CA GLU A 84 5.98 -3.65 -8.07
C GLU A 84 7.22 -4.49 -7.79
N SER A 85 8.38 -3.86 -7.63
CA SER A 85 9.63 -4.58 -7.32
C SER A 85 9.54 -5.31 -5.98
N GLU A 86 8.99 -4.66 -4.96
CA GLU A 86 8.83 -5.22 -3.62
C GLU A 86 7.87 -6.42 -3.62
N TYR A 87 6.80 -6.37 -4.41
CA TYR A 87 5.86 -7.49 -4.47
C TYR A 87 6.45 -8.71 -5.16
N HIS A 88 7.19 -8.53 -6.26
CA HIS A 88 7.89 -9.66 -6.89
C HIS A 88 8.86 -10.33 -5.92
N ARG A 89 9.60 -9.53 -5.14
CA ARG A 89 10.49 -10.05 -4.10
C ARG A 89 9.72 -10.82 -3.02
N HIS A 90 8.58 -10.32 -2.57
CA HIS A 90 7.70 -11.02 -1.62
C HIS A 90 7.24 -12.37 -2.15
N LEU A 91 6.80 -12.42 -3.42
CA LEU A 91 6.36 -13.67 -4.05
C LEU A 91 7.50 -14.70 -4.17
N ASP A 92 8.71 -14.26 -4.50
CA ASP A 92 9.88 -15.14 -4.56
C ASP A 92 10.24 -15.70 -3.18
N GLN A 93 10.10 -14.89 -2.13
CA GLN A 93 10.31 -15.33 -0.74
C GLN A 93 9.25 -16.33 -0.30
N LEU A 94 7.97 -16.11 -0.64
CA LEU A 94 6.89 -17.05 -0.35
C LEU A 94 7.17 -18.42 -0.97
N LYS A 95 7.49 -18.45 -2.27
CA LYS A 95 7.84 -19.69 -3.00
C LYS A 95 9.00 -20.44 -2.34
N ARG A 96 10.06 -19.73 -1.94
CA ARG A 96 11.22 -20.32 -1.25
C ARG A 96 10.87 -20.87 0.13
N SER A 97 9.91 -20.26 0.82
CA SER A 97 9.44 -20.71 2.13
C SER A 97 8.48 -21.90 2.08
N GLY A 98 8.14 -22.40 0.88
CA GLY A 98 7.19 -23.49 0.69
C GLY A 98 5.75 -23.14 1.09
N LYS A 99 5.41 -21.84 1.10
CA LYS A 99 4.09 -21.33 1.43
C LYS A 99 3.36 -20.84 0.20
#